data_AF-A0A504X268-F1
#
_entry.id   AF-A0A504X268-F1
#
_cell.length_a   1.000
_cell.length_b   1.000
_cell.length_c   1.000
_cell.angle_alpha   90.00
_cell.angle_beta   90.00
_cell.angle_gamma   90.00
#
_symmetry.space_group_name_H-M   'P 1'
#
loop_
_entity.id
_entity.type
_entity.pdbx_description
1 polymer ?
#
loop_
_entity_poly.entity_id
_entity_poly.type
_entity_poly.pdbx_seq_one_letter_code
_entity_poly.pdbx_strand_id
1 'polypeptide(L)'
;MTALITKQRYNWMGYDGIESVECDTALLRSDVSSANNYNYMHRQQVIMELKERLYRIKRDLGLIPEEELRAEEEALQRRRMEKKRREAEERMRKEAEEAARAEEMERRPMLRTQAEINSAIVGFTKGTRMLLASSGNGYISYLDGSMHFTIAKVEKYNASKRERVMEALAGTNVAVPTAEEYSLEEVRQAMNACDTARKKLDVLRALQDPTYTARIRSAEKDTYGTPVQQLTEEDGDMSALVANCEDAKRFAESVRKAYNKKAAASGHALACALCMCPFTAEQESTSEAQAAAGEERANAEEKVSKTAGTKSPSSSAMSAQ
;
A
#
# COMPACT_ATOMS: atom_id res chain seq x y z
N MET A 1 -3.13 -14.90 -29.73
CA MET A 1 -2.10 -14.01 -29.14
C MET A 1 -2.48 -13.74 -27.70
N THR A 2 -1.80 -14.38 -26.75
CA THR A 2 -1.99 -14.15 -25.32
C THR A 2 -0.95 -13.13 -24.87
N ALA A 3 -1.39 -11.93 -24.50
CA ALA A 3 -0.50 -10.91 -23.96
C ALA A 3 0.02 -11.38 -22.59
N LEU A 4 1.30 -11.76 -22.54
CA LEU A 4 2.00 -12.01 -21.28
C LEU A 4 2.22 -10.66 -20.60
N ILE A 5 1.52 -10.44 -19.49
CA ILE A 5 1.73 -9.28 -18.62
C ILE A 5 3.12 -9.43 -18.00
N THR A 6 4.10 -8.68 -18.50
CA THR A 6 5.51 -8.75 -18.06
C THR A 6 5.84 -7.81 -16.90
N LYS A 7 5.01 -6.78 -16.67
CA LYS A 7 5.19 -5.79 -15.59
C LYS A 7 3.99 -5.77 -14.65
N GLN A 8 4.25 -5.91 -13.36
CA GLN A 8 3.23 -5.84 -12.31
C GLN A 8 3.52 -4.63 -11.41
N ARG A 9 2.56 -3.69 -11.33
CA ARG A 9 2.60 -2.58 -10.38
C ARG A 9 2.05 -3.05 -9.05
N TYR A 10 2.84 -2.94 -7.99
CA TYR A 10 2.36 -3.15 -6.63
C TYR A 10 1.98 -1.79 -6.04
N ASN A 11 0.68 -1.51 -5.97
CA ASN A 11 0.12 -0.39 -5.21
C ASN A 11 0.07 -0.79 -3.73
N TRP A 12 1.18 -0.71 -3.01
CA TRP A 12 1.17 -0.92 -1.57
C TRP A 12 0.78 0.41 -0.90
N MET A 13 -0.46 0.46 -0.42
CA MET A 13 -1.08 1.67 0.10
C MET A 13 -0.41 2.15 1.39
N GLY A 14 0.36 3.24 1.30
CA GLY A 14 0.54 4.17 2.43
C GLY A 14 -0.72 5.01 2.65
N TYR A 15 -0.88 5.57 3.85
CA TYR A 15 -2.10 6.29 4.30
C TYR A 15 -2.51 7.47 3.40
N ASP A 16 -1.60 7.98 2.55
CA ASP A 16 -1.87 9.07 1.60
C ASP A 16 -1.77 8.65 0.11
N GLY A 17 -1.46 7.37 -0.15
CA GLY A 17 -1.56 6.75 -1.49
C GLY A 17 -0.59 7.22 -2.59
N ILE A 18 0.57 7.79 -2.27
CA ILE A 18 1.44 8.50 -3.24
C ILE A 18 2.58 7.61 -3.82
N GLU A 19 2.76 6.36 -3.38
CA GLU A 19 3.93 5.54 -3.75
C GLU A 19 3.57 4.26 -4.53
N SER A 20 4.24 4.03 -5.66
CA SER A 20 4.14 2.80 -6.47
C SER A 20 5.54 2.33 -6.92
N VAL A 21 5.78 1.03 -6.93
CA VAL A 21 7.01 0.39 -7.46
C VAL A 21 6.63 -0.62 -8.55
N GLU A 22 7.38 -0.60 -9.65
CA GLU A 22 7.26 -1.57 -10.76
C GLU A 22 8.34 -2.65 -10.62
N CYS A 23 7.93 -3.92 -10.60
CA CYS A 23 8.85 -5.06 -10.68
C CYS A 23 8.66 -5.80 -12.02
N ASP A 24 9.77 -6.13 -12.67
CA ASP A 24 9.80 -6.92 -13.90
C ASP A 24 9.80 -8.42 -13.57
N THR A 25 8.79 -9.14 -14.04
CA THR A 25 8.59 -10.57 -13.75
C THR A 25 9.31 -11.49 -14.75
N ALA A 26 9.94 -10.92 -15.79
CA ALA A 26 10.66 -11.68 -16.81
C ALA A 26 11.87 -12.46 -16.25
N LEU A 27 12.43 -12.01 -15.13
CA LEU A 27 13.56 -12.67 -14.45
C LEU A 27 13.19 -14.00 -13.76
N LEU A 28 11.89 -14.33 -13.62
CA LEU A 28 11.42 -15.55 -12.95
C LEU A 28 11.15 -16.73 -13.90
N ARG A 29 11.40 -16.58 -15.20
CA ARG A 29 11.23 -17.66 -16.18
C ARG A 29 12.50 -17.86 -16.99
N SER A 30 13.55 -18.34 -16.33
CA SER A 30 14.61 -19.03 -17.04
C SER A 30 14.15 -20.45 -17.38
N ASP A 31 14.42 -20.81 -18.64
CA ASP A 31 14.75 -22.15 -19.12
C ASP A 31 13.74 -22.97 -19.94
N VAL A 32 14.10 -23.05 -21.23
CA VAL A 32 14.27 -24.27 -22.05
C VAL A 32 13.11 -24.72 -22.95
N SER A 33 13.37 -24.56 -24.25
CA SER A 33 12.79 -25.23 -25.43
C SER A 33 11.30 -25.59 -25.42
N SER A 34 10.48 -24.77 -26.09
CA SER A 34 9.16 -25.23 -26.53
C SER A 34 9.30 -26.06 -27.81
N ALA A 35 9.45 -27.38 -27.66
CA ALA A 35 8.94 -28.31 -28.66
C ALA A 35 7.41 -28.14 -28.69
N ASN A 36 6.95 -27.18 -29.48
CA ASN A 36 5.63 -26.58 -29.36
C ASN A 36 4.57 -27.56 -29.87
N ASN A 37 3.65 -27.99 -29.01
CA ASN A 37 2.52 -28.89 -29.34
C ASN A 37 1.69 -28.36 -30.53
N TYR A 38 1.69 -27.03 -30.71
CA TYR A 38 1.15 -26.32 -31.87
C TYR A 38 1.72 -26.81 -33.22
N ASN A 39 3.02 -27.09 -33.31
CA ASN A 39 3.66 -27.56 -34.54
C ASN A 39 3.22 -28.99 -34.92
N TYR A 40 2.94 -29.85 -33.94
CA TYR A 40 2.44 -31.19 -34.20
C TYR A 40 1.00 -31.15 -34.73
N MET A 41 0.12 -30.38 -34.07
CA MET A 41 -1.28 -30.25 -34.47
C MET A 41 -1.41 -29.63 -35.87
N HIS A 42 -0.60 -28.61 -36.19
CA HIS A 42 -0.58 -28.00 -37.51
C HIS A 42 -0.12 -28.98 -38.61
N ARG A 43 0.92 -29.78 -38.34
CA ARG A 43 1.38 -30.83 -39.29
C ARG A 43 0.32 -31.90 -39.52
N GLN A 44 -0.39 -32.33 -38.47
CA GLN A 44 -1.49 -33.30 -38.62
C GLN A 44 -2.63 -32.74 -39.46
N GLN A 45 -2.95 -31.46 -39.30
CA GLN A 45 -3.98 -30.79 -40.09
C GLN A 45 -3.62 -30.73 -41.58
N VAL A 46 -2.38 -30.34 -41.92
CA VAL A 46 -1.91 -30.32 -43.31
C VAL A 46 -1.92 -31.73 -43.95
N ILE A 47 -1.51 -32.76 -43.20
CA ILE A 47 -1.55 -34.15 -43.68
C ILE A 47 -2.99 -34.60 -43.96
N MET A 48 -3.94 -34.24 -43.11
CA MET A 48 -5.36 -34.55 -43.31
C MET A 48 -5.92 -33.86 -44.56
N GLU A 49 -5.61 -32.57 -44.76
CA GLU A 49 -6.04 -31.82 -45.95
C GLU A 49 -5.47 -32.42 -47.25
N LEU A 50 -4.20 -32.83 -47.24
CA LEU A 50 -3.58 -33.51 -48.38
C LEU A 50 -4.25 -34.86 -48.67
N LYS A 51 -4.56 -35.65 -47.64
CA LYS A 51 -5.27 -36.93 -47.79
C LYS A 51 -6.67 -36.73 -48.38
N GLU A 52 -7.43 -35.76 -47.87
CA GLU A 52 -8.76 -35.44 -48.40
C GLU A 52 -8.70 -35.00 -49.87
N ARG A 53 -7.72 -34.16 -50.23
CA ARG A 53 -7.56 -33.69 -51.60
C ARG A 53 -7.18 -34.82 -52.55
N LEU A 54 -6.26 -35.69 -52.13
CA LEU A 54 -5.86 -36.87 -52.90
C LEU A 54 -7.03 -37.84 -53.10
N TYR A 55 -7.87 -37.98 -52.08
CA TYR A 55 -9.05 -38.83 -52.11
C TYR A 55 -10.12 -38.28 -53.06
N ARG A 56 -10.38 -36.96 -53.08
CA ARG A 56 -11.27 -36.34 -54.08
C ARG A 56 -10.77 -36.59 -55.50
N ILE A 57 -9.48 -36.42 -55.76
CA ILE A 57 -8.86 -36.69 -57.06
C ILE A 57 -9.03 -38.17 -57.46
N LYS A 58 -8.81 -39.11 -56.53
CA LYS A 58 -9.02 -40.55 -56.80
C LYS A 58 -10.47 -40.89 -57.10
N ARG A 59 -11.42 -40.25 -56.42
CA ARG A 59 -12.86 -40.39 -56.66
C ARG A 59 -13.24 -39.88 -58.05
N ASP A 60 -12.77 -38.69 -58.42
CA ASP A 60 -13.05 -38.07 -59.71
C ASP A 60 -12.46 -38.87 -60.88
N LEU A 61 -11.36 -39.61 -60.64
CA LEU A 61 -10.74 -40.52 -61.61
C LEU A 61 -11.37 -41.93 -61.63
N GLY A 62 -12.37 -42.21 -60.80
CA GLY A 62 -13.02 -43.53 -60.74
C GLY A 62 -12.12 -44.65 -60.20
N LEU A 63 -11.06 -44.31 -59.47
CA LEU A 63 -10.06 -45.27 -58.97
C LEU A 63 -10.42 -45.87 -57.60
N ILE A 64 -11.61 -45.58 -57.08
CA ILE A 64 -12.08 -46.04 -55.77
C ILE A 64 -13.18 -47.09 -55.98
N PRO A 65 -13.00 -48.35 -55.53
CA PRO A 65 -14.03 -49.38 -55.58
C PRO A 65 -15.29 -48.97 -54.78
N GLU A 66 -16.48 -49.29 -55.28
CA GLU A 66 -17.77 -48.94 -54.63
C GLU A 66 -17.95 -49.55 -53.22
N GLU A 67 -17.22 -50.62 -52.90
CA GLU A 67 -17.20 -51.22 -51.56
C GLU A 67 -16.42 -50.37 -50.54
N GLU A 68 -15.36 -49.69 -50.96
CA GLU A 68 -14.57 -48.81 -50.08
C GLU A 68 -15.32 -47.51 -49.74
N LEU A 69 -16.12 -46.99 -50.68
CA LEU A 69 -16.97 -45.81 -50.47
C LEU A 69 -18.03 -46.03 -49.38
N ARG A 70 -18.69 -47.20 -49.38
CA ARG A 70 -19.68 -47.54 -48.34
C ARG A 70 -19.03 -47.77 -46.97
N ALA A 71 -17.88 -48.43 -46.92
CA ALA A 71 -17.15 -48.65 -45.67
C ALA A 71 -16.66 -47.33 -45.03
N GLU A 72 -16.28 -46.35 -45.85
CA GLU A 72 -15.83 -45.05 -45.37
C GLU A 72 -16.98 -44.17 -44.87
N GLU A 73 -18.14 -44.20 -45.52
CA GLU A 73 -19.34 -43.50 -45.04
C GLU A 73 -19.79 -44.03 -43.67
N GLU A 74 -19.78 -45.36 -43.48
CA GLU A 74 -20.04 -45.96 -42.16
C GLU A 74 -18.98 -45.59 -41.12
N ALA A 75 -17.69 -45.60 -41.49
CA ALA A 75 -16.60 -45.20 -40.60
C ALA A 75 -16.69 -43.72 -40.20
N LEU A 76 -17.08 -42.84 -41.12
CA LEU A 76 -17.28 -41.42 -40.88
C LEU A 76 -18.47 -41.17 -39.94
N GLN A 77 -19.56 -41.91 -40.11
CA GLN A 77 -20.72 -41.85 -39.22
C GLN A 77 -20.36 -42.33 -37.81
N ARG A 78 -19.62 -43.43 -37.67
CA ARG A 78 -19.14 -43.91 -36.36
C ARG A 78 -18.25 -42.88 -35.67
N ARG A 79 -17.31 -42.25 -36.40
CA ARG A 79 -16.44 -41.19 -35.86
C ARG A 79 -17.23 -39.95 -35.42
N ARG A 80 -18.26 -39.55 -36.17
CA ARG A 80 -19.13 -38.42 -35.79
C ARG A 80 -19.91 -38.72 -34.51
N MET A 81 -20.44 -39.93 -34.37
CA MET A 81 -21.16 -40.37 -33.18
C MET A 81 -20.24 -40.46 -31.96
N GLU A 82 -19.03 -41.00 -32.13
CA GLU A 82 -18.04 -41.08 -31.06
C GLU A 82 -17.55 -39.69 -30.62
N LYS A 83 -17.30 -38.77 -31.57
CA LYS A 83 -16.91 -37.39 -31.27
C LYS A 83 -18.00 -36.66 -30.48
N LYS A 84 -19.27 -36.79 -30.87
CA LYS A 84 -20.41 -36.24 -30.11
C LYS A 84 -20.49 -36.82 -28.70
N ARG A 85 -20.22 -38.11 -28.53
CA ARG A 85 -20.19 -38.75 -27.20
C ARG A 85 -19.09 -38.17 -26.32
N ARG A 86 -17.88 -38.02 -26.85
CA ARG A 86 -16.73 -37.44 -26.12
C ARG A 86 -16.97 -35.97 -25.75
N GLU A 87 -17.53 -35.17 -26.66
CA GLU A 87 -17.86 -33.78 -26.39
C GLU A 87 -18.94 -33.63 -25.32
N ALA A 88 -19.94 -34.52 -25.30
CA ALA A 88 -20.97 -34.53 -24.25
C ALA A 88 -20.37 -34.92 -22.88
N GLU A 89 -19.51 -35.94 -22.85
CA GLU A 89 -18.82 -36.37 -21.63
C GLU A 89 -17.88 -35.27 -21.09
N GLU A 90 -17.17 -34.56 -21.96
CA GLU A 90 -16.29 -33.45 -21.58
C GLU A 90 -17.08 -32.24 -21.05
N ARG A 91 -18.27 -31.95 -21.62
CA ARG A 91 -19.16 -30.92 -21.08
C ARG A 91 -19.66 -31.29 -19.68
N MET A 92 -20.15 -32.52 -19.50
CA MET A 92 -20.59 -33.01 -18.18
C MET A 92 -19.46 -32.95 -17.15
N ARG A 93 -18.23 -33.29 -17.54
CA ARG A 93 -17.05 -33.19 -16.66
C ARG A 93 -16.72 -31.74 -16.30
N LYS A 94 -16.77 -30.81 -17.26
CA LYS A 94 -16.53 -29.38 -17.01
C LYS A 94 -17.60 -28.79 -16.10
N GLU A 95 -18.87 -29.11 -16.33
CA GLU A 95 -19.98 -28.68 -15.49
C GLU A 95 -19.86 -29.22 -14.06
N ALA A 96 -19.48 -30.49 -13.90
CA ALA A 96 -19.25 -31.09 -12.58
C ALA A 96 -18.04 -30.47 -11.86
N GLU A 97 -16.95 -30.17 -12.57
CA GLU A 97 -15.78 -29.51 -12.00
C GLU A 97 -16.05 -28.04 -11.64
N GLU A 98 -16.86 -27.34 -12.43
CA GLU A 98 -17.30 -25.98 -12.16
C GLU A 98 -18.27 -25.92 -10.97
N ALA A 99 -19.20 -26.88 -10.87
CA ALA A 99 -20.07 -27.04 -9.71
C ALA A 99 -19.28 -27.36 -8.43
N ALA A 100 -18.29 -28.26 -8.51
CA ALA A 100 -17.41 -28.56 -7.38
C ALA A 100 -16.56 -27.35 -6.96
N ARG A 101 -16.05 -26.57 -7.92
CA ARG A 101 -15.34 -25.31 -7.63
C ARG A 101 -16.24 -24.24 -7.03
N ALA A 102 -17.50 -24.14 -7.49
CA ALA A 102 -18.47 -23.23 -6.92
C ALA A 102 -18.81 -23.60 -5.47
N GLU A 103 -19.04 -24.89 -5.20
CA GLU A 103 -19.29 -25.40 -3.84
C GLU A 103 -18.05 -25.21 -2.92
N GLU A 104 -16.83 -25.38 -3.44
CA GLU A 104 -15.60 -25.13 -2.69
C GLU A 104 -15.38 -23.63 -2.40
N MET A 105 -15.73 -22.74 -3.35
CA MET A 105 -15.72 -21.29 -3.14
C MET A 105 -16.75 -20.86 -2.10
N GLU A 106 -17.94 -21.46 -2.11
CA GLU A 106 -19.02 -21.16 -1.18
C GLU A 106 -18.73 -21.69 0.23
N ARG A 107 -18.01 -22.82 0.35
CA ARG A 107 -17.55 -23.39 1.63
C ARG A 107 -16.33 -22.72 2.26
N ARG A 108 -15.77 -21.66 1.66
CA ARG A 108 -14.70 -20.86 2.27
C ARG A 108 -15.19 -19.50 2.80
N PRO A 109 -15.94 -19.45 3.90
CA PRO A 109 -15.78 -18.37 4.84
C PRO A 109 -14.59 -18.73 5.75
N MET A 110 -13.35 -18.53 5.27
CA MET A 110 -12.26 -18.30 6.24
C MET A 110 -12.47 -16.90 6.80
N LEU A 111 -13.49 -16.73 7.63
CA LEU A 111 -13.64 -15.55 8.48
C LEU A 111 -12.49 -15.63 9.48
N ARG A 112 -11.34 -15.07 9.08
CA ARG A 112 -10.23 -14.81 9.99
C ARG A 112 -10.81 -14.14 11.22
N THR A 113 -10.44 -14.62 12.40
CA THR A 113 -10.94 -14.00 13.62
C THR A 113 -10.48 -12.54 13.66
N GLN A 114 -11.27 -11.65 14.26
CA GLN A 114 -10.86 -10.24 14.38
C GLN A 114 -9.49 -10.11 15.07
N ALA A 115 -9.16 -11.04 15.97
CA ALA A 115 -7.85 -11.12 16.62
C ALA A 115 -6.71 -11.45 15.62
N GLU A 116 -6.91 -12.41 14.71
CA GLU A 116 -5.95 -12.71 13.64
C GLU A 116 -5.78 -11.54 12.68
N ILE A 117 -6.88 -10.89 12.31
CA ILE A 117 -6.86 -9.69 11.47
C ILE A 117 -6.06 -8.58 12.17
N ASN A 118 -6.37 -8.30 13.44
CA ASN A 118 -5.68 -7.28 14.22
C ASN A 118 -4.18 -7.61 14.36
N SER A 119 -3.83 -8.86 14.63
CA SER A 119 -2.43 -9.32 14.73
C SER A 119 -1.68 -9.12 13.41
N ALA A 120 -2.30 -9.51 12.29
CA ALA A 120 -1.73 -9.30 10.96
C ALA A 120 -1.56 -7.81 10.64
N ILE A 121 -2.53 -6.96 11.01
CA ILE A 121 -2.44 -5.50 10.85
C ILE A 121 -1.28 -4.93 11.68
N VAL A 122 -1.09 -5.38 12.92
CA VAL A 122 0.01 -4.91 13.78
C VAL A 122 1.37 -5.28 13.16
N GLY A 123 1.54 -6.53 12.71
CA GLY A 123 2.77 -6.97 12.04
C GLY A 123 3.03 -6.20 10.75
N PHE A 124 2.00 -6.06 9.91
CA PHE A 124 2.07 -5.31 8.66
C PHE A 124 2.42 -3.84 8.90
N THR A 125 1.70 -3.15 9.78
CA THR A 125 1.95 -1.73 10.08
C THR A 125 3.35 -1.50 10.64
N LYS A 126 3.86 -2.40 11.49
CA LYS A 126 5.26 -2.33 11.97
C LYS A 126 6.26 -2.48 10.81
N GLY A 127 6.06 -3.46 9.94
CA GLY A 127 6.89 -3.68 8.76
C GLY A 127 6.87 -2.48 7.80
N THR A 128 5.70 -1.95 7.51
CA THR A 128 5.53 -0.75 6.66
C THR A 128 6.21 0.46 7.27
N ARG A 129 6.10 0.69 8.58
CA ARG A 129 6.80 1.79 9.26
C ARG A 129 8.31 1.66 9.17
N MET A 130 8.86 0.45 9.35
CA MET A 130 10.29 0.20 9.17
C MET A 130 10.74 0.46 7.73
N LEU A 131 9.96 -0.01 6.74
CA LEU A 131 10.25 0.23 5.33
C LEU A 131 10.27 1.72 5.01
N LEU A 132 9.23 2.46 5.43
CA LEU A 132 9.14 3.91 5.22
C LEU A 132 10.26 4.68 5.93
N ALA A 133 10.66 4.24 7.12
CA ALA A 133 11.79 4.82 7.82
C ALA A 133 13.10 4.58 7.05
N SER A 134 13.30 3.38 6.52
CA SER A 134 14.49 3.03 5.73
C SER A 134 14.55 3.75 4.38
N SER A 135 13.41 4.06 3.77
CA SER A 135 13.33 4.83 2.53
C SER A 135 13.41 6.35 2.75
N GLY A 136 13.41 6.81 4.00
CA GLY A 136 13.38 8.23 4.33
C GLY A 136 12.04 8.90 4.00
N ASN A 137 10.95 8.13 3.90
CA ASN A 137 9.59 8.59 3.66
C ASN A 137 8.91 8.99 4.98
N GLY A 138 9.50 9.95 5.68
CA GLY A 138 9.00 10.53 6.92
C GLY A 138 9.51 11.96 7.13
N TYR A 139 9.07 12.57 8.22
CA TYR A 139 9.41 13.93 8.64
C TYR A 139 10.06 13.88 10.01
N ILE A 140 11.16 14.60 10.18
CA ILE A 140 11.95 14.60 11.41
C ILE A 140 11.55 15.80 12.27
N SER A 141 11.28 15.54 13.55
CA SER A 141 11.13 16.56 14.59
C SER A 141 12.46 17.28 14.78
N TYR A 142 12.46 18.61 14.66
CA TYR A 142 13.65 19.42 14.92
C TYR A 142 13.98 19.55 16.42
N LEU A 143 13.07 19.11 17.30
CA LEU A 143 13.27 19.18 18.75
C LEU A 143 14.08 18.00 19.29
N ASP A 144 13.80 16.79 18.81
CA ASP A 144 14.37 15.55 19.37
C ASP A 144 14.79 14.52 18.32
N GLY A 145 14.69 14.85 17.03
CA GLY A 145 15.07 13.95 15.94
C GLY A 145 14.09 12.79 15.69
N SER A 146 12.95 12.75 16.39
CA SER A 146 11.95 11.69 16.18
C SER A 146 11.31 11.75 14.78
N MET A 147 11.04 10.57 14.20
CA MET A 147 10.44 10.47 12.86
C MET A 147 8.91 10.31 12.93
N HIS A 148 8.20 11.05 12.08
CA HIS A 148 6.75 11.07 11.94
C HIS A 148 6.35 10.90 10.47
N PHE A 149 5.26 10.20 10.19
CA PHE A 149 4.90 9.84 8.80
C PHE A 149 4.10 10.91 8.04
N THR A 150 3.62 11.96 8.71
CA THR A 150 2.78 13.01 8.09
C THR A 150 3.18 14.38 8.63
N ILE A 151 3.14 15.43 7.79
CA ILE A 151 3.42 16.83 8.16
C ILE A 151 2.60 17.25 9.39
N ALA A 152 1.28 17.00 9.39
CA ALA A 152 0.40 17.35 10.50
C ALA A 152 0.80 16.70 11.84
N LYS A 153 1.34 15.47 11.81
CA LYS A 153 1.80 14.78 13.03
C LYS A 153 3.07 15.40 13.59
N VAL A 154 4.06 15.70 12.74
CA VAL A 154 5.32 16.31 13.21
C VAL A 154 5.07 17.72 13.73
N GLU A 155 4.17 18.50 13.11
CA GLU A 155 3.84 19.84 13.59
C GLU A 155 3.10 19.82 14.91
N LYS A 156 2.08 18.96 15.04
CA LYS A 156 1.38 18.76 16.30
C LYS A 156 2.35 18.30 17.40
N TYR A 157 3.26 17.40 17.07
CA TYR A 157 4.28 16.91 17.98
C TYR A 157 5.20 18.05 18.43
N ASN A 158 5.77 18.80 17.49
CA ASN A 158 6.66 19.93 17.77
C ASN A 158 5.96 20.98 18.62
N ALA A 159 4.73 21.37 18.27
CA ALA A 159 3.93 22.31 19.05
C ALA A 159 3.70 21.83 20.49
N SER A 160 3.34 20.55 20.67
CA SER A 160 3.07 19.98 22.00
C SER A 160 4.31 19.79 22.87
N LYS A 161 5.50 19.62 22.27
CA LYS A 161 6.75 19.35 23.00
C LYS A 161 7.60 20.59 23.22
N ARG A 162 7.41 21.65 22.44
CA ARG A 162 8.28 22.83 22.43
C ARG A 162 8.50 23.44 23.81
N GLU A 163 7.42 23.69 24.55
CA GLU A 163 7.48 24.32 25.87
C GLU A 163 8.34 23.51 26.85
N ARG A 164 8.12 22.19 26.92
CA ARG A 164 8.92 21.29 27.77
C ARG A 164 10.40 21.26 27.39
N VAL A 165 10.72 21.34 26.09
CA VAL A 165 12.10 21.38 25.62
C VAL A 165 12.75 22.73 25.96
N MET A 166 12.00 23.83 25.89
CA MET A 166 12.47 25.15 26.33
C MET A 166 12.76 25.18 27.83
N GLU A 167 11.86 24.62 28.66
CA GLU A 167 12.06 24.49 30.11
C GLU A 167 13.29 23.63 30.43
N ALA A 168 13.46 22.49 29.75
CA ALA A 168 14.58 21.58 29.98
C ALA A 168 15.93 22.18 29.56
N LEU A 169 15.92 23.15 28.64
CA LEU A 169 17.11 23.88 28.21
C LEU A 169 17.34 25.19 28.97
N ALA A 170 16.46 25.53 29.91
CA ALA A 170 16.65 26.70 30.77
C ALA A 170 17.97 26.54 31.56
N GLY A 171 18.86 27.53 31.42
CA GLY A 171 20.21 27.49 32.01
C GLY A 171 21.30 26.90 31.11
N THR A 172 20.95 26.40 29.92
CA THR A 172 21.92 26.03 28.89
C THR A 172 22.20 27.18 27.94
N ASN A 173 23.35 27.18 27.27
CA ASN A 173 23.69 28.16 26.24
C ASN A 173 23.01 27.89 24.87
N VAL A 174 22.08 26.92 24.80
CA VAL A 174 21.47 26.47 23.54
C VAL A 174 20.02 26.93 23.47
N ALA A 175 19.72 27.76 22.48
CA ALA A 175 18.36 28.23 22.22
C ALA A 175 17.55 27.24 21.37
N VAL A 176 16.27 27.07 21.70
CA VAL A 176 15.34 26.29 20.88
C VAL A 176 14.99 27.08 19.61
N PRO A 177 15.22 26.54 18.40
CA PRO A 177 14.93 27.25 17.15
C PRO A 177 13.47 27.64 17.04
N THR A 178 13.15 28.72 16.31
CA THR A 178 11.75 29.13 16.11
C THR A 178 10.97 28.13 15.25
N ALA A 179 9.64 28.11 15.40
CA ALA A 179 8.80 27.24 14.56
C ALA A 179 8.85 27.64 13.07
N GLU A 180 9.05 28.94 12.79
CA GLU A 180 9.13 29.49 11.43
C GLU A 180 10.38 29.02 10.69
N GLU A 181 11.54 28.94 11.37
CA GLU A 181 12.78 28.40 10.81
C GLU A 181 12.67 26.94 10.34
N TYR A 182 11.73 26.20 10.90
CA TYR A 182 11.45 24.80 10.61
C TYR A 182 10.03 24.61 10.05
N SER A 183 9.53 25.62 9.33
CA SER A 183 8.28 25.53 8.59
C SER A 183 8.34 24.42 7.53
N LEU A 184 7.25 23.66 7.42
CA LEU A 184 7.05 22.61 6.42
C LEU A 184 6.31 23.13 5.18
N GLU A 185 6.16 24.44 5.03
CA GLU A 185 5.35 25.02 3.97
C GLU A 185 5.92 24.75 2.56
N GLU A 186 7.24 24.89 2.37
CA GLU A 186 7.89 24.52 1.11
C GLU A 186 7.69 23.03 0.78
N VAL A 187 7.71 22.17 1.81
CA VAL A 187 7.48 20.74 1.65
C VAL A 187 6.03 20.48 1.22
N ARG A 188 5.05 21.18 1.82
CA ARG A 188 3.63 21.10 1.40
C ARG A 188 3.45 21.53 -0.04
N GLN A 189 4.04 22.66 -0.42
CA GLN A 189 3.95 23.18 -1.79
C GLN A 189 4.53 22.20 -2.80
N ALA A 190 5.70 21.62 -2.51
CA ALA A 190 6.32 20.63 -3.37
C ALA A 190 5.49 19.33 -3.49
N MET A 191 4.90 18.86 -2.39
CA MET A 191 3.99 17.71 -2.40
C MET A 191 2.72 17.99 -3.20
N ASN A 192 2.11 19.17 -3.01
CA ASN A 192 0.92 19.59 -3.75
C ASN A 192 1.21 19.70 -5.26
N ALA A 193 2.39 20.20 -5.64
CA ALA A 193 2.82 20.24 -7.03
C ALA A 193 2.97 18.84 -7.62
N CYS A 194 3.61 17.92 -6.88
CA CYS A 194 3.73 16.51 -7.28
C CYS A 194 2.36 15.84 -7.45
N ASP A 195 1.45 16.04 -6.50
CA ASP A 195 0.09 15.50 -6.59
C ASP A 195 -0.70 16.08 -7.75
N THR A 196 -0.52 17.37 -8.04
CA THR A 196 -1.16 18.03 -9.19
C THR A 196 -0.64 17.48 -10.51
N ALA A 197 0.69 17.33 -10.65
CA ALA A 197 1.31 16.73 -11.84
C ALA A 197 0.83 15.29 -12.06
N ARG A 198 0.74 14.48 -11.00
CA ARG A 198 0.16 13.13 -11.06
C ARG A 198 -1.30 13.17 -11.53
N LYS A 199 -2.15 14.02 -10.93
CA LYS A 199 -3.57 14.10 -11.30
C LYS A 199 -3.74 14.48 -12.77
N LYS A 200 -2.95 15.41 -13.29
CA LYS A 200 -2.95 15.79 -14.72
C LYS A 200 -2.57 14.59 -15.60
N LEU A 201 -1.54 13.85 -15.23
CA LEU A 201 -1.14 12.63 -15.94
C LEU A 201 -2.25 11.56 -15.92
N ASP A 202 -2.93 11.40 -14.78
CA ASP A 202 -4.05 10.46 -14.65
C ASP A 202 -5.25 10.85 -15.53
N VAL A 203 -5.53 12.15 -15.72
CA VAL A 203 -6.55 12.65 -16.65
C VAL A 203 -6.20 12.21 -18.08
N LEU A 204 -4.96 12.45 -18.53
CA LEU A 204 -4.58 12.10 -19.90
C LEU A 204 -4.63 10.58 -20.14
N ARG A 205 -4.25 9.77 -19.14
CA ARG A 205 -4.39 8.31 -19.20
C ARG A 205 -5.86 7.87 -19.28
N ALA A 206 -6.74 8.52 -18.52
CA ALA A 206 -8.18 8.25 -18.56
C ALA A 206 -8.82 8.64 -19.90
N LEU A 207 -8.31 9.69 -20.57
CA LEU A 207 -8.76 10.08 -21.91
C LEU A 207 -8.33 9.06 -22.98
N GLN A 208 -7.13 8.49 -22.86
CA GLN A 208 -6.63 7.46 -23.78
C GLN A 208 -7.28 6.09 -23.54
N ASP A 209 -7.51 5.74 -22.28
CA ASP A 209 -8.13 4.49 -21.84
C ASP A 209 -9.19 4.80 -20.77
N PRO A 210 -10.49 4.80 -21.15
CA PRO A 210 -11.58 5.05 -20.21
C PRO A 210 -11.61 4.07 -19.02
N THR A 211 -11.06 2.85 -19.16
CA THR A 211 -11.00 1.87 -18.06
C THR A 211 -10.00 2.28 -16.98
N TYR A 212 -9.05 3.15 -17.31
CA TYR A 212 -8.09 3.70 -16.35
C TYR A 212 -8.78 4.55 -15.27
N THR A 213 -9.94 5.14 -15.55
CA THR A 213 -10.74 5.86 -14.54
C THR A 213 -10.99 5.01 -13.30
N ALA A 214 -11.18 3.70 -13.43
CA ALA A 214 -11.36 2.79 -12.29
C ALA A 214 -10.19 2.80 -11.30
N ARG A 215 -8.98 3.17 -11.74
CA ARG A 215 -7.75 3.24 -10.91
C ARG A 215 -7.60 4.57 -10.16
N ILE A 216 -8.32 5.61 -10.57
CA ILE A 216 -8.28 6.93 -9.93
C ILE A 216 -9.10 6.89 -8.64
N ARG A 217 -8.65 7.62 -7.61
CA ARG A 217 -9.33 7.64 -6.31
C ARG A 217 -10.73 8.25 -6.43
N SER A 218 -11.69 7.75 -5.66
CA SER A 218 -13.06 8.28 -5.66
C SER A 218 -13.13 9.76 -5.29
N ALA A 219 -12.31 10.21 -4.34
CA ALA A 219 -12.22 11.62 -3.93
C ALA A 219 -11.65 12.55 -5.02
N GLU A 220 -11.05 11.99 -6.07
CA GLU A 220 -10.47 12.74 -7.20
C GLU A 220 -11.40 12.74 -8.42
N LYS A 221 -12.59 12.16 -8.28
CA LYS A 221 -13.61 12.05 -9.32
C LYS A 221 -14.82 12.91 -8.99
N ASP A 222 -15.50 13.36 -10.03
CA ASP A 222 -16.81 13.98 -9.93
C ASP A 222 -17.92 12.93 -9.73
N THR A 223 -19.18 13.39 -9.67
CA THR A 223 -20.37 12.53 -9.55
C THR A 223 -20.57 11.57 -10.72
N TYR A 224 -19.92 11.81 -11.86
CA TYR A 224 -20.00 11.00 -13.07
C TYR A 224 -18.81 10.03 -13.22
N GLY A 225 -17.87 10.03 -12.26
CA GLY A 225 -16.69 9.17 -12.29
C GLY A 225 -15.53 9.74 -13.11
N THR A 226 -15.63 10.98 -13.57
CA THR A 226 -14.61 11.69 -14.36
C THR A 226 -13.59 12.34 -13.43
N PRO A 227 -12.29 12.34 -13.76
CA PRO A 227 -11.30 13.07 -12.96
C PRO A 227 -11.63 14.57 -12.87
N VAL A 228 -11.57 15.13 -11.66
CA VAL A 228 -11.88 16.56 -11.42
C VAL A 228 -10.81 17.50 -11.97
N GLN A 229 -9.57 17.02 -12.07
CA GLN A 229 -8.43 17.81 -12.53
C GLN A 229 -8.57 18.16 -14.01
N GLN A 230 -8.35 19.43 -14.36
CA GLN A 230 -8.36 19.88 -15.76
C GLN A 230 -6.95 19.83 -16.37
N LEU A 231 -6.90 19.50 -17.66
CA LEU A 231 -5.71 19.63 -18.51
C LEU A 231 -5.76 20.96 -19.25
N THR A 232 -4.62 21.62 -19.33
CA THR A 232 -4.43 22.88 -20.07
C THR A 232 -3.51 22.65 -21.27
N GLU A 233 -3.53 23.54 -22.25
CA GLU A 233 -2.65 23.43 -23.44
C GLU A 233 -1.15 23.49 -23.06
N GLU A 234 -0.83 24.17 -21.96
CA GLU A 234 0.54 24.30 -21.43
C GLU A 234 1.10 22.99 -20.86
N ASP A 235 0.24 22.03 -20.53
CA ASP A 235 0.65 20.76 -19.92
C ASP A 235 1.38 19.83 -20.91
N GLY A 236 1.25 20.10 -22.22
CA GLY A 236 1.91 19.35 -23.28
C GLY A 236 1.33 17.95 -23.49
N ASP A 237 2.14 17.08 -24.10
CA ASP A 237 1.75 15.71 -24.42
C ASP A 237 2.00 14.73 -23.25
N MET A 238 1.73 13.45 -23.49
CA MET A 238 1.95 12.40 -22.50
C MET A 238 3.40 12.33 -22.01
N SER A 239 4.37 12.58 -22.89
CA SER A 239 5.78 12.55 -22.54
C SER A 239 6.14 13.72 -21.61
N ALA A 240 5.63 14.92 -21.93
CA ALA A 240 5.81 16.12 -21.10
C ALA A 240 5.21 15.93 -19.70
N LEU A 241 3.99 15.40 -19.60
CA LEU A 241 3.34 15.14 -18.30
C LEU A 241 4.06 14.07 -17.47
N VAL A 242 4.61 13.03 -18.11
CA VAL A 242 5.43 12.02 -17.41
C VAL A 242 6.70 12.66 -16.86
N ALA A 243 7.42 13.43 -17.68
CA ALA A 243 8.63 14.13 -17.26
C ALA A 243 8.36 15.11 -16.10
N ASN A 244 7.31 15.93 -16.21
CA ASN A 244 6.89 16.85 -15.16
C ASN A 244 6.54 16.13 -13.86
N CYS A 245 5.82 15.00 -13.94
CA CYS A 245 5.52 14.19 -12.76
C CYS A 245 6.79 13.63 -12.09
N GLU A 246 7.77 13.19 -12.87
CA GLU A 246 9.06 12.72 -12.33
C GLU A 246 9.89 13.86 -11.71
N ASP A 247 9.94 15.01 -12.35
CA ASP A 247 10.66 16.18 -11.86
C ASP A 247 10.04 16.74 -10.58
N ALA A 248 8.71 16.86 -10.55
CA ALA A 248 7.99 17.26 -9.34
C ALA A 248 8.21 16.28 -8.19
N LYS A 249 8.29 14.97 -8.48
CA LYS A 249 8.61 13.95 -7.47
C LYS A 249 10.04 14.11 -6.95
N ARG A 250 11.03 14.24 -7.83
CA ARG A 250 12.44 14.47 -7.45
C ARG A 250 12.59 15.74 -6.62
N PHE A 251 11.91 16.81 -7.01
CA PHE A 251 11.89 18.08 -6.28
C PHE A 251 11.30 17.92 -4.88
N ALA A 252 10.11 17.31 -4.75
CA ALA A 252 9.47 17.06 -3.45
C ALA A 252 10.35 16.20 -2.53
N GLU A 253 10.97 15.15 -3.06
CA GLU A 253 11.93 14.33 -2.31
C GLU A 253 13.15 15.13 -1.86
N SER A 254 13.69 15.99 -2.72
CA SER A 254 14.85 16.85 -2.42
C SER A 254 14.54 17.83 -1.29
N VAL A 255 13.43 18.57 -1.40
CA VAL A 255 12.98 19.54 -0.39
C VAL A 255 12.73 18.85 0.95
N ARG A 256 12.05 17.69 0.95
CA ARG A 256 11.84 16.90 2.17
C ARG A 256 13.17 16.43 2.79
N LYS A 257 14.12 15.95 1.99
CA LYS A 257 15.45 15.51 2.47
C LYS A 257 16.23 16.68 3.07
N ALA A 258 16.19 17.85 2.44
CA ALA A 258 16.83 19.06 2.95
C ALA A 258 16.25 19.47 4.32
N TYR A 259 14.92 19.49 4.44
CA TYR A 259 14.24 19.71 5.73
C TYR A 259 14.69 18.68 6.78
N ASN A 260 14.60 17.39 6.47
CA ASN A 260 14.93 16.32 7.41
C ASN A 260 16.39 16.39 7.88
N LYS A 261 17.32 16.71 6.98
CA LYS A 261 18.73 16.89 7.34
C LYS A 261 18.92 18.06 8.32
N LYS A 262 18.27 19.20 8.05
CA LYS A 262 18.32 20.38 8.92
C LYS A 262 17.68 20.09 10.29
N ALA A 263 16.53 19.42 10.31
CA ALA A 263 15.79 19.05 11.52
C ALA A 263 16.56 18.05 12.38
N ALA A 264 17.15 17.01 11.76
CA ALA A 264 17.96 16.03 12.46
C ALA A 264 19.19 16.65 13.12
N ALA A 265 19.88 17.57 12.43
CA ALA A 265 21.03 18.29 13.00
C ALA A 265 20.65 19.11 14.23
N SER A 266 19.49 19.80 14.19
CA SER A 266 18.98 20.55 15.33
C SER A 266 18.54 19.66 16.48
N GLY A 267 17.77 18.61 16.21
CA GLY A 267 17.35 17.66 17.24
C GLY A 267 18.54 17.00 17.94
N HIS A 268 19.60 16.68 17.18
CA HIS A 268 20.85 16.17 17.75
C HIS A 268 21.57 17.20 18.62
N ALA A 269 21.67 18.46 18.17
CA ALA A 269 22.29 19.52 18.96
C ALA A 269 21.56 19.76 20.30
N LEU A 270 20.22 19.77 20.28
CA LEU A 270 19.39 19.92 21.49
C LEU A 270 19.54 18.69 22.41
N ALA A 271 19.52 17.48 21.87
CA ALA A 271 19.72 16.26 22.65
C ALA A 271 21.10 16.21 23.32
N CYS A 272 22.16 16.65 22.62
CA CYS A 272 23.50 16.75 23.19
C CYS A 272 23.57 17.77 24.33
N ALA A 273 22.92 18.93 24.18
CA ALA A 273 22.87 19.93 25.24
C ALA A 273 22.18 19.39 26.51
N LEU A 274 21.05 18.70 26.35
CA LEU A 274 20.32 18.07 27.45
C LEU A 274 21.10 16.94 28.14
N CYS A 275 22.01 16.26 27.42
CA CYS A 275 22.83 15.19 27.98
C CYS A 275 24.07 15.71 28.73
N MET A 276 24.59 16.89 28.34
CA MET A 276 25.84 17.45 28.87
C MET A 276 25.65 18.37 30.08
N CYS A 277 24.42 18.66 30.48
CA CYS A 277 24.15 19.35 31.73
C CYS A 277 24.04 18.32 32.87
N PRO A 278 25.09 18.15 33.71
CA PRO A 278 24.89 17.50 34.98
C PRO A 278 23.85 18.32 35.73
N PHE A 279 22.86 17.63 36.32
CA PHE A 279 21.92 18.18 37.28
C PHE A 279 22.74 18.94 38.33
N THR A 280 22.86 20.26 38.22
CA THR A 280 23.39 21.08 39.29
C THR A 280 22.31 21.08 40.35
N ALA A 281 22.39 20.09 41.23
CA ALA A 281 21.75 20.11 42.53
C ALA A 281 22.40 21.25 43.34
N GLU A 282 22.06 22.48 42.99
CA GLU A 282 22.09 23.58 43.96
C GLU A 282 20.87 23.37 44.86
N GLN A 283 21.00 22.43 45.79
CA GLN A 283 20.25 22.48 47.03
C GLN A 283 21.19 23.13 48.04
N GLU A 284 20.91 24.40 48.28
CA GLU A 284 21.50 25.33 49.24
C GLU A 284 22.17 24.64 50.44
N SER A 285 23.50 24.73 50.48
CA SER A 285 24.26 24.56 51.70
C SER A 285 24.04 25.79 52.59
N THR A 286 23.00 25.77 53.42
CA THR A 286 22.95 26.64 54.60
C THR A 286 23.94 26.13 55.64
N SER A 287 25.12 26.72 55.66
CA SER A 287 26.02 26.73 56.82
C SER A 287 25.68 27.90 57.74
N GLU A 288 25.91 27.69 59.04
CA GLU A 288 25.74 28.59 60.21
C GLU A 288 24.41 28.42 60.96
N ALA A 289 24.33 27.49 61.92
CA ALA A 289 24.87 27.54 63.30
C ALA A 289 23.99 28.35 64.26
N GLN A 290 23.19 27.64 65.06
CA GLN A 290 23.05 27.94 66.49
C GLN A 290 22.64 26.68 67.25
N ALA A 291 23.47 26.33 68.23
CA ALA A 291 23.24 25.27 69.19
C ALA A 291 22.50 25.80 70.43
N ALA A 292 21.64 24.94 70.98
CA ALA A 292 21.09 24.86 72.35
C ALA A 292 19.57 24.67 72.30
N ALA A 293 18.89 23.82 73.06
CA ALA A 293 19.20 22.73 73.98
C ALA A 293 17.83 22.14 74.42
N GLY A 294 17.80 20.87 74.84
CA GLY A 294 16.69 20.26 75.62
C GLY A 294 15.57 19.63 74.78
N GLU A 295 15.54 18.31 74.62
CA GLU A 295 14.84 17.35 75.51
C GLU A 295 13.33 17.62 75.64
N GLU A 296 12.51 16.81 74.96
CA GLU A 296 11.59 15.89 75.67
C GLU A 296 10.97 14.86 74.74
N ARG A 297 10.77 13.67 75.32
CA ARG A 297 10.31 12.44 74.70
C ARG A 297 8.77 12.37 74.60
N ALA A 298 8.34 11.44 73.75
CA ALA A 298 7.23 10.49 73.94
C ALA A 298 5.85 10.78 73.33
N ASN A 299 5.19 9.66 73.01
CA ASN A 299 3.83 9.40 72.51
C ASN A 299 3.70 9.51 70.97
N ALA A 300 3.69 8.43 70.18
CA ALA A 300 2.97 7.15 70.24
C ALA A 300 1.44 7.30 70.30
N GLU A 301 0.78 6.56 69.39
CA GLU A 301 -0.66 6.27 69.32
C GLU A 301 -1.54 7.45 68.85
N GLU A 302 -2.61 7.33 68.08
CA GLU A 302 -3.37 6.25 67.44
C GLU A 302 -4.54 6.99 66.76
N LYS A 303 -4.87 6.71 65.49
CA LYS A 303 -6.25 6.37 65.09
C LYS A 303 -6.42 6.14 63.60
N VAL A 304 -6.72 4.87 63.36
CA VAL A 304 -7.17 4.23 62.14
C VAL A 304 -8.70 4.31 62.07
N SER A 305 -9.19 4.84 60.94
CA SER A 305 -10.38 4.37 60.17
C SER A 305 -11.83 4.54 60.66
N LYS A 306 -12.70 4.45 59.62
CA LYS A 306 -14.16 4.23 59.54
C LYS A 306 -14.99 5.51 59.39
N THR A 307 -15.86 5.69 58.39
CA THR A 307 -16.80 4.78 57.70
C THR A 307 -17.16 5.41 56.32
N ALA A 308 -17.18 4.70 55.19
CA ALA A 308 -18.26 3.85 54.64
C ALA A 308 -19.61 4.56 54.40
N GLY A 309 -20.05 4.62 53.14
CA GLY A 309 -21.36 5.17 52.77
C GLY A 309 -21.66 5.13 51.26
N THR A 310 -21.75 3.93 50.71
CA THR A 310 -22.32 3.61 49.39
C THR A 310 -23.77 4.10 49.25
N LYS A 311 -24.13 4.62 48.06
CA LYS A 311 -25.36 4.30 47.30
C LYS A 311 -25.51 5.18 46.04
N SER A 312 -25.20 4.60 44.88
CA SER A 312 -26.04 4.70 43.67
C SER A 312 -27.28 3.79 43.87
N PRO A 313 -28.36 3.75 43.04
CA PRO A 313 -28.44 4.20 41.64
C PRO A 313 -29.82 4.74 41.15
N SER A 314 -29.85 5.03 39.83
CA SER A 314 -31.02 4.92 38.93
C SER A 314 -32.04 6.07 39.00
N SER A 315 -32.74 6.48 37.95
CA SER A 315 -32.75 6.18 36.52
C SER A 315 -33.80 7.10 35.87
N SER A 316 -33.70 7.28 34.54
CA SER A 316 -34.85 7.45 33.61
C SER A 316 -35.68 8.76 33.72
N ALA A 317 -36.25 9.34 32.67
CA ALA A 317 -36.34 9.03 31.25
C ALA A 317 -36.99 10.22 30.51
N MET A 318 -36.75 10.27 29.20
CA MET A 318 -37.66 10.64 28.09
C MET A 318 -38.38 12.01 28.08
N SER A 319 -38.21 12.73 26.97
CA SER A 319 -39.23 12.96 25.90
C SER A 319 -38.59 13.90 24.85
N ALA A 320 -38.43 13.50 23.59
CA ALA A 320 -39.45 13.47 22.53
C ALA A 320 -40.02 14.85 22.20
N GLN A 321 -39.51 15.46 21.12
CA GLN A 321 -40.25 16.08 20.02
C GLN A 321 -39.33 16.23 18.80
#